data_AF-A0AB35VUU2-F1
#
_entry.id   AF-A0AB35VUU2-F1
#
_cell.length_a   1.000
_cell.length_b   1.000
_cell.length_c   1.000
_cell.angle_alpha   90.00
_cell.angle_beta   90.00
_cell.angle_gamma   90.00
#
_symmetry.space_group_name_H-M   'P 1'
#
loop_
_entity.id
_entity.type
_entity.pdbx_description
1 polymer ?
#
loop_
_entity_poly.entity_id
_entity_poly.type
_entity_poly.pdbx_seq_one_letter_code
_entity_poly.pdbx_strand_id
1 'polypeptide(L)' 'MHVHEKRKLLEAIDVLIRRPASATETTIAEAMAYFKMLIEESTQGQIEVRYSDTTQQLLF' A
#
# COMPACT_ATOMS: atom_id res chain seq x y z
N MET A 1 0.28 -14.48 1.37
CA MET A 1 -0.29 -13.53 0.42
C MET A 1 -0.57 -14.29 -0.86
N HIS A 2 -1.85 -14.41 -1.17
CA HIS A 2 -2.36 -15.13 -2.32
C HIS A 2 -2.02 -14.38 -3.62
N VAL A 3 -2.01 -15.11 -4.75
CA VAL A 3 -1.72 -14.54 -6.08
C VAL A 3 -2.67 -13.40 -6.44
N HIS A 4 -3.94 -13.49 -6.02
CA HIS A 4 -4.94 -12.44 -6.26
C HIS A 4 -4.57 -11.11 -5.59
N GLU A 5 -4.05 -11.15 -4.37
CA GLU A 5 -3.60 -9.96 -3.63
C GLU A 5 -2.36 -9.35 -4.31
N LYS A 6 -1.47 -10.19 -4.87
CA LYS A 6 -0.29 -9.71 -5.61
C LYS A 6 -0.69 -9.00 -6.90
N ARG A 7 -1.73 -9.48 -7.58
CA ARG A 7 -2.28 -8.81 -8.77
C ARG A 7 -2.87 -7.46 -8.43
N LYS A 8 -3.68 -7.38 -7.36
CA LYS A 8 -4.23 -6.11 -6.88
C LYS A 8 -3.15 -5.09 -6.53
N LEU A 9 -2.06 -5.52 -5.89
CA LEU A 9 -0.91 -4.65 -5.64
C LEU A 9 -0.30 -4.11 -6.95
N LEU A 10 -0.09 -4.98 -7.93
CA LEU A 10 0.47 -4.57 -9.23
C LEU A 10 -0.46 -3.61 -9.98
N GLU A 11 -1.77 -3.84 -9.94
CA GLU A 11 -2.78 -2.96 -10.54
C GLU A 11 -2.80 -1.59 -9.85
N ALA A 12 -2.79 -1.56 -8.52
CA ALA A 12 -2.75 -0.32 -7.77
C ALA A 12 -1.46 0.48 -8.05
N ILE A 13 -0.31 -0.18 -8.10
CA ILE A 13 0.97 0.43 -8.47
C ILE A 13 0.92 0.97 -9.92
N ASP A 14 0.36 0.21 -10.87
CA ASP A 14 0.22 0.65 -12.27
C ASP A 14 -0.62 1.92 -12.37
N VAL A 15 -1.72 2.00 -11.63
CA VAL A 15 -2.55 3.23 -11.56
C VAL A 15 -1.74 4.38 -10.97
N LEU A 16 -1.09 4.18 -9.83
CA LEU A 16 -0.31 5.24 -9.16
C LEU A 16 0.83 5.79 -10.03
N ILE A 17 1.49 4.94 -10.83
CA ILE A 17 2.63 5.34 -11.65
C ILE A 17 2.19 5.87 -13.02
N ARG A 18 1.33 5.14 -13.73
CA ARG A 18 1.01 5.44 -15.14
C ARG A 18 -0.21 6.32 -15.30
N ARG A 19 -1.15 6.25 -14.37
CA ARG A 19 -2.45 6.93 -14.44
C ARG A 19 -2.78 7.61 -13.10
N PRO A 20 -1.89 8.47 -12.56
CA PRO A 20 -2.06 9.02 -11.21
C PRO A 20 -3.35 9.84 -11.08
N ALA A 21 -3.82 10.48 -12.15
CA ALA A 21 -5.09 11.21 -12.18
C ALA A 21 -6.33 10.30 -11.98
N SER A 22 -6.19 8.98 -12.15
CA SER A 22 -7.24 7.99 -11.92
C SER A 22 -7.12 7.30 -10.56
N ALA A 23 -6.11 7.64 -9.76
CA ALA A 23 -5.94 7.08 -8.43
C ALA A 23 -7.06 7.56 -7.50
N THR A 24 -7.66 6.63 -6.77
CA THR A 24 -8.65 6.92 -5.73
C THR A 24 -8.07 6.62 -4.35
N GLU A 25 -8.79 7.00 -3.30
CA GLU A 25 -8.45 6.58 -1.93
C GLU A 25 -8.33 5.05 -1.82
N THR A 26 -9.19 4.31 -2.53
CA THR A 26 -9.11 2.84 -2.59
C THR A 26 -7.82 2.36 -3.25
N THR A 27 -7.39 2.98 -4.35
CA THR A 27 -6.11 2.65 -5.01
C THR A 27 -4.94 2.78 -4.04
N ILE A 28 -4.91 3.88 -3.29
CA ILE A 28 -3.85 4.15 -2.31
C ILE A 28 -3.92 3.14 -1.16
N ALA A 29 -5.11 2.91 -0.61
CA ALA A 29 -5.32 1.96 0.48
C ALA A 29 -4.91 0.52 0.09
N GLU A 30 -5.29 0.07 -1.12
CA GLU A 30 -4.89 -1.25 -1.64
C GLU A 30 -3.37 -1.35 -1.83
N ALA A 31 -2.74 -0.33 -2.43
CA ALA A 31 -1.28 -0.31 -2.59
C ALA A 31 -0.57 -0.39 -1.23
N MET A 32 -0.98 0.42 -0.26
CA MET A 32 -0.40 0.46 1.08
C MET A 32 -0.59 -0.88 1.82
N ALA A 33 -1.81 -1.41 1.83
CA ALA A 33 -2.14 -2.64 2.54
C ALA A 33 -1.40 -3.84 1.95
N TYR A 34 -1.45 -4.01 0.62
CA TYR A 34 -0.80 -5.16 -0.02
C TYR A 34 0.73 -5.04 -0.04
N PHE A 35 1.29 -3.82 -0.10
CA PHE A 35 2.73 -3.64 0.07
C PHE A 35 3.18 -4.03 1.48
N LYS A 36 2.45 -3.61 2.53
CA LYS A 36 2.72 -4.04 3.91
C LYS A 36 2.70 -5.56 4.03
N MET A 37 1.63 -6.22 3.55
CA MET A 37 1.53 -7.68 3.57
C MET A 37 2.70 -8.36 2.85
N LEU A 38 3.07 -7.86 1.67
CA LEU A 38 4.18 -8.41 0.88
C LEU A 38 5.51 -8.33 1.65
N ILE A 39 5.85 -7.18 2.23
CA ILE A 39 7.12 -6.99 2.94
C ILE A 39 7.15 -7.83 4.22
N GLU A 40 6.09 -7.79 5.02
CA GLU A 40 6.00 -8.54 6.27
C GLU A 40 6.11 -10.05 6.01
N GLU A 41 5.45 -10.57 4.97
CA GLU A 41 5.55 -11.99 4.61
C GLU A 41 6.92 -12.36 4.04
N SER A 42 7.47 -11.54 3.13
CA SER A 42 8.77 -11.80 2.50
C SER A 42 9.92 -11.80 3.50
N THR A 43 9.74 -11.09 4.60
CA THR A 43 10.71 -10.98 5.70
C THR A 43 10.37 -11.91 6.86
N GLN A 44 9.36 -12.77 6.73
CA GLN A 44 8.90 -13.66 7.80
C GLN A 44 8.60 -12.91 9.11
N GLY A 45 8.08 -11.69 9.00
CA GLY A 45 7.76 -10.81 10.12
C GLY A 45 8.94 -10.09 10.76
N GLN A 46 10.16 -10.21 10.21
CA GLN A 46 11.34 -9.49 10.72
C GLN A 46 11.26 -7.98 10.46
N ILE A 47 10.53 -7.56 9.44
CA ILE A 47 10.26 -6.16 9.14
C ILE A 47 8.76 -5.93 9.30
N GLU A 48 8.39 -4.88 10.03
CA GLU A 48 7.02 -4.36 10.12
C GLU A 48 6.89 -3.07 9.32
N VAL A 49 5.80 -2.93 8.54
CA VAL A 49 5.52 -1.69 7.80
C VAL A 49 4.40 -0.94 8.49
N ARG A 50 4.68 0.29 8.95
CA ARG A 50 3.69 1.18 9.57
C ARG A 50 3.55 2.46 8.75
N TYR A 51 2.31 2.84 8.47
CA TYR A 51 1.99 4.12 7.84
C TYR A 51 1.43 5.06 8.90
N SER A 52 1.94 6.28 8.95
CA SER A 52 1.49 7.33 9.86
C SER A 52 0.99 8.53 9.05
N ASP A 53 -0.21 8.99 9.35
CA ASP A 53 -0.75 10.23 8.80
C ASP A 53 -0.19 11.42 9.60
N THR A 54 0.68 12.20 8.97
CA THR A 54 1.30 13.37 9.58
C THR A 54 0.38 14.60 9.56
N THR A 55 -0.75 14.56 8.84
CA THR A 55 -1.72 15.68 8.83
C THR A 55 -2.49 15.78 10.14
N GLN A 56 -2.62 14.66 10.87
CA GLN A 56 -3.24 14.60 12.20
C GLN A 56 -2.28 14.97 13.35
N GLN A 57 -0.99 15.19 13.06
CA GLN A 57 0.00 15.59 14.06
C GLN A 57 0.05 17.11 14.29
N LEU A 58 -0.72 17.90 13.53
CA LEU A 58 -0.94 19.32 13.78
C LEU A 58 -2.05 19.49 14.84
N LEU A 59 -1.76 19.12 16.08
CA LEU A 59 -2.49 19.63 17.25
C LEU A 59 -1.72 20.83 17.78
N PHE A 60 -2.42 21.97 17.89
CA PHE A 60 -1.95 23.19 18.54
C PHE A 60 -1.40 22.92 19.95
#